data_AF-A0A229R7I7-F1
#
_entry.id   AF-A0A229R7I7-F1
#
_cell.length_a   1.000
_cell.length_b   1.000
_cell.length_c   1.000
_cell.angle_alpha   90.00
_cell.angle_beta   90.00
_cell.angle_gamma   90.00
#
_symmetry.space_group_name_H-M   'P 1'
#
loop_
_entity.id
_entity.type
_entity.pdbx_description
1 polymer ?
#
loop_
_entity_poly.entity_id
_entity_poly.type
_entity_poly.pdbx_seq_one_letter_code
_entity_poly.pdbx_strand_id
1 'polypeptide(L)'
;MKPNQPFMPVDTFRITAVIEQLAREFATHSGESRRLVAMLVEIIVWRTVNGQPAEQITAFLNAHIAPGVREDFVAWVVSETGRRLNSVPGGGGR
;
A
#
# COMPACT_ATOMS: atom_id res chain seq x y z
N MET A 1 5.96 25.31 22.01
CA MET A 1 6.43 24.72 20.73
C MET A 1 6.91 23.31 21.02
N LYS A 2 6.27 22.28 20.45
CA LYS A 2 6.78 20.91 20.61
C LYS A 2 8.09 20.79 19.80
N PRO A 3 9.18 20.31 20.39
CA PRO A 3 10.44 20.16 19.67
C PRO A 3 10.24 19.11 18.57
N ASN A 4 10.81 19.40 17.40
CA ASN A 4 10.86 18.55 16.22
C ASN A 4 10.96 17.07 16.62
N GLN A 5 9.89 16.30 16.39
CA GLN A 5 9.99 14.85 16.46
C GLN A 5 10.97 14.43 15.36
N PRO A 6 12.08 13.77 15.72
CA PRO A 6 13.06 13.31 14.74
C PRO A 6 12.34 12.35 13.80
N PHE A 7 12.66 12.41 12.50
CA PHE A 7 12.24 11.46 11.46
C PHE A 7 11.94 10.08 12.08
N MET A 8 10.67 9.79 12.34
CA MET A 8 10.28 8.53 12.96
C MET A 8 10.57 7.44 11.92
N PRO A 9 11.56 6.55 12.11
CA PRO A 9 11.92 5.53 11.12
C PRO A 9 10.82 4.47 10.93
N VAL A 10 9.78 4.56 11.77
CA VAL A 10 8.76 3.54 11.96
C VAL A 10 7.72 3.56 10.84
N ASP A 11 7.49 4.66 10.13
CA ASP A 11 6.45 4.69 9.08
C ASP A 11 6.97 4.18 7.73
N THR A 12 8.14 4.65 7.27
CA THR A 12 8.71 4.19 5.99
C THR A 12 9.06 2.70 6.04
N PHE A 13 9.72 2.22 7.11
CA PHE A 13 10.05 0.80 7.26
C PHE A 13 8.80 -0.09 7.28
N ARG A 14 7.73 0.35 7.99
CA ARG A 14 6.47 -0.39 8.03
C ARG A 14 5.75 -0.40 6.69
N ILE A 15 5.72 0.74 5.99
CA ILE A 15 5.16 0.82 4.63
C ILE A 15 5.90 -0.13 3.69
N THR A 16 7.24 -0.12 3.70
CA THR A 16 8.05 -1.04 2.90
C THR A 16 7.75 -2.51 3.25
N ALA A 17 7.65 -2.86 4.53
CA ALA A 17 7.30 -4.22 4.93
C ALA A 17 5.90 -4.64 4.45
N VAL A 18 4.91 -3.74 4.51
CA VAL A 18 3.57 -3.98 3.97
C VAL A 18 3.61 -4.18 2.46
N ILE A 19 4.35 -3.35 1.73
CA ILE A 19 4.54 -3.51 0.28
C ILE A 19 5.12 -4.89 -0.04
N GLU A 20 6.20 -5.28 0.65
CA GLU A 20 6.85 -6.57 0.42
C GLU A 20 5.94 -7.76 0.72
N GLN A 21 5.16 -7.70 1.80
CA GLN A 21 4.22 -8.76 2.18
C GLN A 21 3.09 -8.89 1.15
N LEU A 22 2.44 -7.78 0.79
CA LEU A 22 1.34 -7.78 -0.17
C LEU A 22 1.80 -8.22 -1.56
N ALA A 23 2.97 -7.75 -2.00
CA ALA A 23 3.54 -8.16 -3.28
C ALA A 23 3.86 -9.66 -3.31
N ARG A 24 4.38 -10.21 -2.20
CA ARG A 24 4.66 -11.65 -2.09
C ARG A 24 3.38 -12.48 -2.10
N GLU A 25 2.41 -12.12 -1.28
CA GLU A 25 1.13 -12.82 -1.18
C GLU A 25 0.42 -12.86 -2.54
N PHE A 26 0.32 -11.72 -3.22
CA PHE A 26 -0.37 -11.68 -4.51
C PHE A 26 0.41 -12.41 -5.62
N ALA A 27 1.73 -12.27 -5.67
CA ALA A 27 2.55 -12.95 -6.69
C ALA A 27 2.49 -14.48 -6.57
N THR A 28 2.31 -15.03 -5.35
CA THR A 28 2.16 -16.48 -5.15
C THR A 28 0.87 -17.04 -5.76
N HIS A 29 -0.18 -16.22 -5.91
CA HIS A 29 -1.51 -16.68 -6.34
C HIS A 29 -1.93 -16.20 -7.74
N SER A 30 -1.26 -15.20 -8.30
CA SER A 30 -1.70 -14.54 -9.55
C SER A 30 -1.10 -15.11 -10.83
N GLY A 31 0.04 -15.82 -10.76
CA GLY A 31 0.80 -16.22 -11.95
C GLY A 31 1.53 -15.07 -12.65
N GLU A 32 1.42 -13.85 -12.12
CA GLU A 32 2.06 -12.65 -12.64
C GLU A 32 3.54 -12.56 -12.28
N SER A 33 4.28 -11.76 -13.04
CA SER A 33 5.67 -11.44 -12.69
C SER A 33 5.73 -10.74 -11.33
N ARG A 34 6.49 -11.32 -10.38
CA ARG A 34 6.71 -10.74 -9.05
C ARG A 34 7.19 -9.28 -9.12
N ARG A 35 7.97 -8.92 -10.14
CA ARG A 35 8.46 -7.55 -10.33
C ARG A 35 7.33 -6.59 -10.69
N LEU A 36 6.42 -7.01 -11.57
CA LEU A 36 5.25 -6.21 -11.96
C LEU A 36 4.33 -6.02 -10.75
N VAL A 37 4.02 -7.10 -10.04
CA VAL A 37 3.17 -7.06 -8.84
C VAL A 37 3.77 -6.13 -7.78
N ALA A 38 5.07 -6.25 -7.49
CA ALA A 38 5.75 -5.40 -6.51
C ALA A 38 5.64 -3.91 -6.86
N MET A 39 5.85 -3.55 -8.13
CA MET A 39 5.73 -2.17 -8.59
C MET A 39 4.29 -1.64 -8.45
N LEU A 40 3.29 -2.43 -8.82
CA LEU A 40 1.88 -2.02 -8.72
C LEU A 40 1.45 -1.86 -7.26
N VAL A 41 1.80 -2.82 -6.40
CA VAL A 41 1.52 -2.75 -4.96
C VAL A 41 2.19 -1.52 -4.34
N GLU A 42 3.44 -1.24 -4.67
CA GLU A 42 4.16 -0.07 -4.18
C GLU A 42 3.43 1.23 -4.52
N ILE A 43 3.03 1.41 -5.79
CA ILE A 43 2.29 2.60 -6.24
C ILE A 43 0.95 2.73 -5.49
N ILE A 44 0.21 1.63 -5.36
CA ILE A 44 -1.09 1.63 -4.68
C ILE A 44 -0.92 2.00 -3.21
N VAL A 45 -0.02 1.31 -2.49
CA VAL A 45 0.24 1.56 -1.06
C VAL A 45 0.61 3.02 -0.84
N TRP A 46 1.55 3.57 -1.61
CA TRP A 46 1.96 4.97 -1.48
C TRP A 46 0.82 5.95 -1.75
N ARG A 47 -0.05 5.67 -2.71
CA ARG A 47 -1.22 6.54 -2.96
C ARG A 47 -2.28 6.41 -1.87
N THR A 48 -2.48 5.21 -1.34
CA THR A 48 -3.40 4.97 -0.20
C THR A 48 -2.94 5.71 1.06
N VAL A 49 -1.65 5.65 1.41
CA VAL A 49 -1.14 6.39 2.58
C VAL A 49 -1.20 7.92 2.40
N ASN A 50 -1.25 8.39 1.15
CA ASN A 50 -1.49 9.81 0.82
C ASN A 50 -2.99 10.14 0.66
N GLY A 51 -3.89 9.25 1.08
CA GLY A 51 -5.33 9.52 1.18
C GLY A 51 -6.11 9.39 -0.13
N GLN A 52 -5.53 8.83 -1.19
CA GLN A 52 -6.28 8.62 -2.43
C GLN A 52 -7.22 7.42 -2.31
N PRO A 53 -8.50 7.55 -2.70
CA PRO A 53 -9.44 6.43 -2.73
C PRO A 53 -9.10 5.45 -3.86
N ALA A 54 -9.55 4.20 -3.72
CA ALA A 54 -9.25 3.13 -4.68
C ALA A 54 -9.65 3.51 -6.12
N GLU A 55 -10.78 4.17 -6.33
CA GLU A 55 -11.25 4.63 -7.65
C GLU A 55 -10.24 5.55 -8.35
N GLN A 56 -9.67 6.52 -7.62
CA GLN A 56 -8.66 7.44 -8.16
C GLN A 56 -7.35 6.71 -8.47
N ILE A 57 -6.97 5.75 -7.62
CA ILE A 57 -5.77 4.94 -7.83
C ILE A 57 -5.93 4.06 -9.07
N THR A 58 -7.07 3.37 -9.22
CA THR A 58 -7.39 2.56 -10.39
C THR A 58 -7.37 3.42 -11.66
N ALA A 59 -8.01 4.58 -11.65
CA ALA A 59 -8.01 5.49 -12.79
C ALA A 59 -6.59 5.92 -13.18
N PHE A 60 -5.75 6.27 -12.19
CA PHE A 60 -4.34 6.62 -12.44
C PHE A 60 -3.55 5.46 -13.05
N LEU A 61 -3.68 4.25 -12.49
CA LEU A 61 -2.98 3.08 -12.98
C LEU A 61 -3.40 2.74 -14.41
N ASN A 62 -4.71 2.74 -14.68
CA ASN A 62 -5.24 2.48 -16.02
C ASN A 62 -4.77 3.50 -17.05
N ALA A 63 -4.67 4.79 -16.69
CA ALA A 63 -4.28 5.85 -17.61
C ALA A 63 -2.77 5.90 -17.88
N HIS A 64 -1.93 5.49 -16.93
CA HIS A 64 -0.49 5.83 -16.98
C HIS A 64 0.48 4.67 -16.79
N ILE A 65 0.07 3.56 -16.14
CA ILE A 65 1.01 2.54 -15.65
C ILE A 65 0.67 1.15 -16.17
N ALA A 66 -0.56 0.69 -15.93
CA ALA A 66 -1.06 -0.64 -16.25
C ALA A 66 -2.50 -0.55 -16.74
N PRO A 67 -2.72 -0.28 -18.05
CA PRO A 67 -4.04 -0.32 -18.66
C PRO A 67 -4.69 -1.70 -18.47
N GLY A 68 -5.93 -1.72 -17.99
CA GLY A 68 -6.67 -2.95 -17.68
C GLY A 68 -6.33 -3.54 -16.31
N VAL A 69 -5.71 -2.77 -15.39
CA VAL A 69 -5.54 -3.22 -14.00
C VAL A 69 -6.91 -3.53 -13.42
N ARG A 70 -7.02 -4.68 -12.76
CA ARG A 70 -8.28 -5.11 -12.19
C ARG A 70 -8.61 -4.29 -10.94
N GLU A 71 -9.83 -3.77 -10.88
CA GLU A 71 -10.33 -2.95 -9.77
C GLU A 71 -10.32 -3.70 -8.43
N ASP A 72 -10.63 -5.00 -8.46
CA ASP A 72 -10.65 -5.86 -7.26
C ASP A 72 -9.26 -6.04 -6.65
N PHE A 73 -8.22 -6.13 -7.48
CA PHE A 73 -6.83 -6.11 -7.01
C PHE A 73 -6.49 -4.79 -6.32
N VAL A 74 -6.81 -3.65 -6.93
CA VAL A 74 -6.55 -2.33 -6.33
C VAL A 74 -7.28 -2.17 -5.00
N ALA A 75 -8.58 -2.51 -4.98
CA ALA A 75 -9.40 -2.47 -3.77
C ALA A 75 -8.86 -3.37 -2.66
N TRP A 76 -8.39 -4.58 -3.00
CA TRP A 76 -7.75 -5.49 -2.05
C TRP A 76 -6.48 -4.88 -1.45
N VAL A 77 -5.58 -4.34 -2.27
CA VAL A 77 -4.34 -3.71 -1.77
C VAL A 77 -4.66 -2.50 -0.87
N VAL A 78 -5.60 -1.65 -1.25
CA VAL A 78 -6.03 -0.50 -0.43
C VAL A 78 -6.57 -0.96 0.93
N SER A 79 -7.46 -1.95 0.93
CA SER A 79 -8.06 -2.51 2.14
C SER A 79 -6.99 -3.10 3.06
N GLU A 80 -6.09 -3.93 2.53
CA GLU A 80 -5.03 -4.57 3.30
C GLU A 80 -3.98 -3.56 3.80
N THR A 81 -3.69 -2.51 3.03
CA THR A 81 -2.83 -1.41 3.47
C THR A 81 -3.43 -0.73 4.69
N GLY A 82 -4.71 -0.36 4.62
CA GLY A 82 -5.43 0.23 5.74
C GLY A 82 -5.44 -0.71 6.94
N ARG A 83 -5.75 -1.99 6.75
CA ARG A 83 -5.75 -3.00 7.82
C ARG A 83 -4.38 -3.09 8.48
N ARG A 84 -3.29 -3.31 7.74
CA ARG A 84 -1.96 -3.58 8.33
C ARG A 84 -1.30 -2.34 8.92
N LEU A 85 -1.58 -1.16 8.39
CA LEU A 85 -1.03 0.08 8.94
C LEU A 85 -1.84 0.59 10.15
N ASN A 86 -3.17 0.41 10.16
CA ASN A 86 -4.05 0.80 11.28
C ASN A 86 -4.14 -0.26 12.40
N SER A 87 -3.87 -1.53 12.11
CA SER A 87 -3.85 -2.60 13.12
C SER A 87 -2.54 -2.56 13.92
N VAL A 88 -2.44 -1.62 14.86
CA VAL A 88 -1.45 -1.69 15.94
C VAL A 88 -2.18 -1.76 17.28
N PRO A 89 -2.01 -2.85 18.06
CA PRO A 89 -2.25 -2.83 19.49
C PRO A 89 -1.17 -1.96 20.14
N GLY A 90 -1.46 -0.67 20.30
CA GLY A 90 -0.53 0.29 20.90
C GLY A 90 -1.12 1.66 21.21
N GLY A 91 -2.44 1.84 21.02
CA GLY A 91 -3.19 3.07 21.28
C GLY A 91 -4.08 2.99 22.51
N GLY A 92 -3.77 2.12 23.48
CA GLY A 92 -4.33 2.15 24.81
C GLY A 92 -3.35 2.84 25.74
N GLY A 93 -3.39 4.16 25.84
CA GLY A 93 -2.43 4.89 26.64
C GLY A 93 -2.66 6.39 26.66
N ARG A 94 -3.59 6.79 27.54
CA ARG A 94 -3.89 8.14 28.07
C ARG A 94 -4.98 8.92 27.34
#